data_AF-A0A7S4NFW5-F1
#
_entry.id   AF-A0A7S4NFW5-F1
#
_cell.length_a   1.000
_cell.length_b   1.000
_cell.length_c   1.000
_cell.angle_alpha   90.00
_cell.angle_beta   90.00
_cell.angle_gamma   90.00
#
_symmetry.space_group_name_H-M   'P 1'
#
loop_
_entity.id
_entity.type
_entity.pdbx_description
1 polymer ?
#
loop_
_entity_poly.entity_id
_entity_poly.type
_entity_poly.pdbx_seq_one_letter_code
_entity_poly.pdbx_strand_id
1 'polypeptide(L)'
;MNHLSGLDHVPSLSLPTDDAAALDSFRATHEAARPPSFESSIRSPTHEIATSDLPPCGWRPLDDVTLYRFLCADRRNGKFQPMQSALRLKRALKFRKDEGVDEILGNRKAKRGADSPSPSSRDGSPAHLRCGSTVSLSSIASGRMCDVNGVKGFQATESPSKVVQTADEKLLANEAMGGNSAPCVSAFSPRELERYQRLRVRVFVGRDQSGQPVMFERLGEYLGSGNCSLMTDEEAIRFYVWDLERHFTEMREASMMTGKLIQRHTYFGDASGIMTAIMNRSIWKVIPHLKTLVKAVEEHYPEMADKIVLFNVPRVASLFYRAVRAFLDPVTAEKIELHPGIPLSKFEKIMPIEAIPVEYGGKNTLHFPPTE
;
A
#
# COMPACT_ATOMS: atom_id res chain seq x y z
N MET A 1 -6.58 7.20 0.62
CA MET A 1 -6.71 7.23 2.10
C MET A 1 -8.11 7.57 2.58
N ASN A 2 -8.70 8.73 2.24
CA ASN A 2 -10.08 9.13 2.63
C ASN A 2 -11.19 8.34 1.89
N HIS A 3 -11.10 7.02 1.83
CA HIS A 3 -11.94 6.20 0.95
C HIS A 3 -13.41 6.17 1.36
N LEU A 4 -13.77 6.66 2.55
CA LEU A 4 -15.15 6.72 3.04
C LEU A 4 -15.77 8.11 2.98
N SER A 5 -14.97 9.16 2.75
CA SER A 5 -15.48 10.53 2.60
C SER A 5 -16.60 10.64 1.55
N GLY A 6 -17.67 11.34 1.91
CA GLY A 6 -18.83 11.58 1.04
C GLY A 6 -19.74 10.37 0.82
N LEU A 7 -19.71 9.37 1.73
CA LEU A 7 -20.67 8.27 1.74
C LEU A 7 -21.67 8.46 2.90
N ASP A 8 -22.71 9.25 2.66
CA ASP A 8 -23.66 9.66 3.72
C ASP A 8 -24.47 8.50 4.33
N HIS A 9 -24.61 7.39 3.59
CA HIS A 9 -25.33 6.19 4.05
C HIS A 9 -24.44 5.21 4.81
N VAL A 10 -23.13 5.46 4.90
CA VAL A 10 -22.18 4.63 5.66
C VAL A 10 -22.05 5.23 7.06
N PRO A 11 -22.20 4.43 8.13
CA PRO A 11 -22.11 4.95 9.49
C PRO A 11 -20.72 5.51 9.79
N SER A 12 -20.67 6.54 10.62
CA SER A 12 -19.42 7.07 11.18
C SER A 12 -18.71 6.03 12.04
N LEU A 13 -17.41 6.25 12.24
CA LEU A 13 -16.58 5.41 13.09
C LEU A 13 -17.09 5.47 14.54
N SER A 14 -17.42 4.31 15.12
CA SER A 14 -17.83 4.18 16.52
C SER A 14 -16.66 3.62 17.34
N LEU A 15 -16.24 4.33 18.38
CA LEU A 15 -15.08 3.97 19.21
C LEU A 15 -15.42 3.92 20.71
N PRO A 16 -14.70 3.12 21.51
CA PRO A 16 -14.69 3.26 22.96
C PRO A 16 -14.31 4.69 23.39
N THR A 17 -14.78 5.13 24.56
CA THR A 17 -14.59 6.51 25.04
C THR A 17 -13.13 6.97 25.04
N ASP A 18 -12.21 6.14 25.54
CA ASP A 18 -10.78 6.47 25.60
C ASP A 18 -10.15 6.60 24.20
N ASP A 19 -10.57 5.74 23.27
CA ASP A 19 -10.11 5.76 21.89
C ASP A 19 -10.68 6.97 21.13
N ALA A 20 -11.93 7.36 21.41
CA ALA A 20 -12.54 8.57 20.86
C ALA A 20 -11.82 9.85 21.33
N ALA A 21 -11.52 9.96 22.62
CA ALA A 21 -10.78 11.10 23.17
C ALA A 21 -9.36 11.22 22.57
N ALA A 22 -8.68 10.09 22.38
CA ALA A 22 -7.37 10.07 21.72
C ALA A 22 -7.47 10.51 20.25
N LEU A 23 -8.52 10.08 19.54
CA LEU A 23 -8.80 10.50 18.16
C LEU A 23 -9.06 12.01 18.06
N ASP A 24 -9.85 12.58 18.96
CA ASP A 24 -10.15 14.01 18.97
C ASP A 24 -8.90 14.86 19.22
N SER A 25 -8.07 14.45 20.20
CA SER A 25 -6.78 15.10 20.44
C SER A 25 -5.87 15.02 19.21
N PHE A 26 -5.80 13.87 18.55
CA PHE A 26 -4.95 13.66 17.40
C PHE A 26 -5.41 14.47 16.18
N ARG A 27 -6.73 14.55 15.97
CA ARG A 27 -7.34 15.41 14.95
C ARG A 27 -6.97 16.86 15.18
N ALA A 28 -7.06 17.36 16.42
CA ALA A 28 -6.68 18.72 16.75
C ALA A 28 -5.20 18.99 16.46
N THR A 29 -4.31 18.03 16.75
CA THR A 29 -2.87 18.13 16.40
C THR A 29 -2.66 18.18 14.88
N HIS A 30 -3.33 17.32 14.11
CA HIS A 30 -3.24 17.33 12.64
C HIS A 30 -3.75 18.65 12.04
N GLU A 31 -4.85 19.16 12.58
CA GLU A 31 -5.45 20.43 12.17
C GLU A 31 -4.54 21.62 12.49
N ALA A 32 -3.92 21.64 13.67
CA ALA A 32 -2.95 22.67 14.06
C ALA A 32 -1.70 22.67 13.17
N ALA A 33 -1.36 21.53 12.55
CA ALA A 33 -0.27 21.40 11.60
C ALA A 33 -0.62 21.87 10.16
N ARG A 34 -1.82 22.44 9.94
CA ARG A 34 -2.23 23.00 8.66
C ARG A 34 -1.27 24.13 8.24
N PRO A 35 -0.68 24.07 7.03
CA PRO A 35 0.14 25.16 6.51
C PRO A 35 -0.68 26.44 6.37
N PRO A 36 -0.18 27.62 6.78
CA PRO A 36 -0.89 28.89 6.59
C PRO A 36 -1.19 29.21 5.12
N SER A 37 -0.33 28.75 4.20
CA SER A 37 -0.52 28.89 2.75
C SER A 37 -1.61 28.00 2.18
N PHE A 38 -2.15 27.06 2.96
CA PHE A 38 -3.23 26.18 2.53
C PHE A 38 -4.60 26.86 2.71
N GLU A 39 -4.83 27.92 1.93
CA GLU A 39 -6.15 28.52 1.73
C GLU A 39 -6.90 27.77 0.62
N SER A 40 -7.18 26.50 0.86
CA SER A 40 -7.94 25.67 -0.10
C SER A 40 -9.44 25.85 0.07
N SER A 41 -10.20 25.75 -1.03
CA SER A 41 -11.65 25.57 -1.00
C SER A 41 -12.06 24.23 -0.35
N ILE A 42 -11.12 23.29 -0.23
CA ILE A 42 -11.31 21.98 0.38
C ILE A 42 -11.11 22.09 1.89
N ARG A 43 -12.23 22.35 2.59
CA ARG A 43 -12.25 22.47 4.06
C ARG A 43 -12.59 21.17 4.77
N SER A 44 -13.12 20.19 4.06
CA SER A 44 -13.53 18.89 4.59
C SER A 44 -12.83 17.75 3.87
N PRO A 45 -12.71 16.57 4.50
CA PRO A 45 -12.11 15.39 3.87
C PRO A 45 -12.87 14.99 2.61
N THR A 46 -12.16 14.88 1.49
CA THR A 46 -12.71 14.41 0.21
C THR A 46 -12.06 13.08 -0.19
N HIS A 47 -12.82 12.27 -0.94
CA HIS A 47 -12.32 11.01 -1.50
C HIS A 47 -11.19 11.23 -2.51
N GLU A 48 -11.38 12.19 -3.41
CA GLU A 48 -10.41 12.58 -4.44
C GLU A 48 -9.89 13.99 -4.14
N ILE A 49 -8.59 14.20 -4.35
CA ILE A 49 -7.92 15.49 -4.27
C ILE A 49 -6.81 15.49 -5.31
N ALA A 50 -6.67 16.57 -6.09
CA ALA A 50 -5.59 16.64 -7.06
C ALA A 50 -4.27 16.94 -6.36
N THR A 51 -3.18 16.33 -6.82
CA THR A 51 -1.86 16.55 -6.21
C THR A 51 -1.46 18.01 -6.32
N SER A 52 -1.85 18.70 -7.39
CA SER A 52 -1.63 20.14 -7.61
C SER A 52 -2.21 21.02 -6.51
N ASP A 53 -3.30 20.60 -5.89
CA ASP A 53 -4.07 21.41 -4.93
C ASP A 53 -3.47 21.33 -3.52
N LEU A 54 -2.47 20.47 -3.32
CA LEU A 54 -1.87 20.16 -2.03
C LEU A 54 -0.56 20.92 -1.80
N PRO A 55 -0.26 21.32 -0.55
CA PRO A 55 0.98 21.99 -0.20
C PRO A 55 2.16 21.00 -0.31
N PRO A 56 3.42 21.47 -0.30
CA PRO A 56 4.59 20.59 -0.42
C PRO A 56 4.70 19.48 0.63
N CYS A 57 4.12 19.67 1.82
CA CYS A 57 4.06 18.64 2.86
C CYS A 57 2.92 17.62 2.66
N GLY A 58 2.08 17.79 1.63
CA GLY A 58 0.94 16.92 1.35
C GLY A 58 -0.23 17.03 2.31
N TRP A 59 -0.21 18.02 3.22
CA TRP A 59 -1.27 18.25 4.21
C TRP A 59 -2.63 18.38 3.54
N ARG A 60 -3.64 17.72 4.12
CA ARG A 60 -5.03 17.70 3.64
C ARG A 60 -5.99 17.41 4.80
N PRO A 61 -7.28 17.77 4.68
CA PRO A 61 -8.30 17.28 5.60
C PRO A 61 -8.42 15.74 5.51
N LEU A 62 -8.53 15.07 6.66
CA LEU A 62 -8.61 13.61 6.76
C LEU A 62 -9.84 13.14 7.52
N ASP A 63 -10.40 12.01 7.09
CA ASP A 63 -11.50 11.36 7.79
C ASP A 63 -11.02 10.64 9.06
N ASP A 64 -11.98 10.36 9.95
CA ASP A 64 -11.76 9.71 11.25
C ASP A 64 -11.12 8.34 11.11
N VAL A 65 -11.53 7.61 10.08
CA VAL A 65 -11.01 6.27 9.78
C VAL A 65 -9.54 6.33 9.43
N THR A 66 -9.12 7.29 8.61
CA THR A 66 -7.71 7.49 8.26
C THR A 66 -6.92 7.86 9.51
N LEU A 67 -7.35 8.89 10.26
CA LEU A 67 -6.66 9.32 11.48
C LEU A 67 -6.53 8.19 12.51
N TYR A 68 -7.61 7.44 12.73
CA TYR A 68 -7.62 6.34 13.70
C TYR A 68 -6.70 5.19 13.30
N ARG A 69 -6.51 4.90 12.01
CA ARG A 69 -5.51 3.91 11.55
C ARG A 69 -4.08 4.30 11.95
N PHE A 70 -3.71 5.57 11.79
CA PHE A 70 -2.38 6.05 12.19
C PHE A 70 -2.20 6.04 13.71
N LEU A 71 -3.26 6.32 14.48
CA LEU A 71 -3.23 6.13 15.94
C LEU A 71 -3.00 4.67 16.33
N CYS A 72 -3.74 3.74 15.72
CA CYS A 72 -3.62 2.32 16.00
C CYS A 72 -2.22 1.77 15.67
N ALA A 73 -1.59 2.27 14.59
CA ALA A 73 -0.25 1.86 14.16
C ALA A 73 0.81 2.03 15.27
N ASP A 74 0.69 3.10 16.04
CA ASP A 74 1.62 3.45 17.10
C ASP A 74 1.04 3.17 18.50
N ARG A 75 0.04 2.28 18.61
CA ARG A 75 -0.44 1.78 19.91
C ARG A 75 0.61 0.81 20.48
N ARG A 76 1.01 1.02 21.73
CA ARG A 76 2.00 0.20 22.44
C ARG A 76 1.49 -0.11 23.85
N ASN A 77 1.44 -1.39 24.21
CA ASN A 77 0.94 -1.85 25.51
C ASN A 77 -0.43 -1.24 25.87
N GLY A 78 -1.35 -1.20 24.90
CA GLY A 78 -2.69 -0.63 25.04
C GLY A 78 -2.79 0.89 24.96
N LYS A 79 -1.68 1.63 24.95
CA LYS A 79 -1.65 3.10 24.95
C LYS A 79 -1.25 3.67 23.59
N PHE A 80 -1.94 4.71 23.14
CA PHE A 80 -1.56 5.46 21.94
C PHE A 80 -0.27 6.25 22.16
N GLN A 81 0.47 6.48 21.07
CA GLN A 81 1.68 7.31 21.05
C GLN A 81 1.46 8.51 20.09
N PRO A 82 0.70 9.55 20.50
CA PRO A 82 0.17 10.56 19.58
C PRO A 82 1.24 11.32 18.78
N MET A 83 2.39 11.61 19.40
CA MET A 83 3.50 12.27 18.71
C MET A 83 4.08 11.39 17.60
N GLN A 84 4.24 10.09 17.86
CA GLN A 84 4.72 9.15 16.85
C GLN A 84 3.71 8.97 15.71
N SER A 85 2.41 8.90 16.05
CA SER A 85 1.33 8.89 15.06
C SER A 85 1.33 10.14 14.18
N ALA A 86 1.57 11.32 14.77
CA ALA A 86 1.62 12.59 14.03
C ALA A 86 2.80 12.63 13.06
N LEU A 87 3.98 12.20 13.52
CA LEU A 87 5.17 12.11 12.68
C LEU A 87 4.99 11.08 11.55
N ARG A 88 4.43 9.90 11.85
CA ARG A 88 4.11 8.88 10.84
C ARG A 88 3.14 9.42 9.80
N LEU A 89 2.06 10.08 10.25
CA LEU A 89 1.08 10.70 9.35
C LEU A 89 1.71 11.78 8.46
N LYS A 90 2.53 12.67 9.03
CA LYS A 90 3.24 13.71 8.28
C LYS A 90 4.13 13.10 7.18
N ARG A 91 4.90 12.05 7.51
CA ARG A 91 5.73 11.34 6.53
C ARG A 91 4.89 10.67 5.44
N ALA A 92 3.77 10.05 5.80
CA ALA A 92 2.84 9.45 4.83
C ALA A 92 2.21 10.47 3.89
N LEU A 93 1.78 11.62 4.38
CA LEU A 93 1.21 12.68 3.54
C LEU A 93 2.26 13.27 2.60
N LYS A 94 3.48 13.48 3.09
CA LYS A 94 4.60 13.94 2.26
C LYS A 94 4.96 12.90 1.19
N PHE A 95 5.09 11.63 1.57
CA PHE A 95 5.31 10.52 0.63
C PHE A 95 4.24 10.49 -0.46
N ARG A 96 2.95 10.61 -0.10
CA ARG A 96 1.87 10.65 -1.08
C ARG A 96 2.03 11.78 -2.08
N LYS A 97 2.41 12.96 -1.60
CA LYS A 97 2.61 14.17 -2.41
C LYS A 97 3.82 14.02 -3.34
N ASP A 98 4.94 13.56 -2.80
CA ASP A 98 6.20 13.43 -3.54
C ASP A 98 6.10 12.34 -4.63
N GLU A 99 5.43 11.22 -4.32
CA GLU A 99 5.28 10.06 -5.21
C GLU A 99 4.05 10.12 -6.13
N GLY A 100 3.29 11.22 -6.13
CA GLY A 100 2.10 11.38 -6.99
C GLY A 100 1.00 10.34 -6.74
N VAL A 101 0.88 9.85 -5.50
CA VAL A 101 0.03 8.69 -5.16
C VAL A 101 -1.44 8.94 -5.48
N ASP A 102 -1.93 10.16 -5.28
CA ASP A 102 -3.34 10.50 -5.47
C ASP A 102 -3.78 10.38 -6.94
N GLU A 103 -2.84 10.28 -7.87
CA GLU A 103 -3.07 10.14 -9.31
C GLU A 103 -2.61 8.78 -9.85
N ILE A 104 -2.06 7.91 -9.00
CA ILE A 104 -1.36 6.67 -9.42
C ILE A 104 -2.27 5.66 -10.13
N LEU A 105 -3.56 5.64 -9.80
CA LEU A 105 -4.55 4.79 -10.47
C LEU A 105 -5.00 5.33 -11.84
N GLY A 106 -4.51 6.52 -12.22
CA GLY A 106 -5.03 7.30 -13.34
C GLY A 106 -6.37 7.93 -12.96
N ASN A 107 -6.51 9.25 -13.13
CA ASN A 107 -7.74 9.97 -12.81
C ASN A 107 -8.99 9.28 -13.41
N ARG A 108 -9.85 8.70 -12.56
CA ARG A 108 -11.14 8.10 -12.96
C ARG A 108 -12.05 9.08 -13.70
N LYS A 109 -11.80 10.40 -13.60
CA LYS A 109 -12.49 11.44 -14.36
C LYS A 109 -12.30 11.31 -15.88
N ALA A 110 -11.22 10.70 -16.37
CA ALA A 110 -11.02 10.49 -17.82
C ALA A 110 -11.93 9.39 -18.40
N LYS A 111 -12.35 8.40 -17.60
CA LYS A 111 -13.21 7.29 -18.09
C LYS A 111 -14.71 7.56 -18.04
N ARG A 112 -15.18 8.49 -17.18
CA ARG A 112 -16.60 8.86 -17.12
C ARG A 112 -17.09 9.73 -18.30
N GLY A 113 -16.18 10.16 -19.18
CA GLY A 113 -16.52 10.92 -20.39
C GLY A 113 -16.37 10.15 -21.71
N ALA A 114 -15.90 8.89 -21.70
CA ALA A 114 -15.49 8.21 -22.94
C ALA A 114 -16.18 6.87 -23.23
N ASP A 115 -16.71 6.13 -22.25
CA ASP A 115 -17.34 4.83 -22.53
C ASP A 115 -18.66 4.65 -21.76
N SER A 116 -19.74 5.17 -22.34
CA SER A 116 -21.09 4.68 -22.11
C SER A 116 -21.68 4.33 -23.47
N PRO A 117 -21.66 3.06 -23.91
CA PRO A 117 -22.38 2.69 -25.12
C PRO A 117 -23.86 2.60 -24.78
N SER A 118 -24.65 3.51 -25.36
CA SER A 118 -26.07 3.29 -25.58
C SER A 118 -26.26 2.10 -26.54
N PRO A 119 -27.33 1.30 -26.39
CA PRO A 119 -27.51 0.10 -27.20
C PRO A 119 -28.12 0.47 -28.56
N SER A 120 -27.36 0.33 -29.65
CA SER A 120 -27.94 0.23 -30.99
C SER A 120 -27.15 -0.68 -31.94
N SER A 121 -27.84 -1.76 -32.34
CA SER A 121 -27.83 -2.47 -33.63
C SER A 121 -26.57 -2.58 -34.51
N ARG A 122 -26.13 -3.85 -34.70
CA ARG A 122 -25.74 -4.55 -35.95
C ARG A 122 -25.01 -3.78 -37.07
N ASP A 123 -23.80 -4.21 -37.46
CA ASP A 123 -23.52 -5.20 -38.53
C ASP A 123 -22.02 -5.25 -38.93
N GLY A 124 -21.54 -6.44 -39.34
CA GLY A 124 -20.62 -6.61 -40.49
C GLY A 124 -19.09 -6.44 -40.36
N SER A 125 -18.39 -7.55 -40.03
CA SER A 125 -17.15 -8.12 -40.64
C SER A 125 -15.85 -7.31 -40.94
N PRO A 126 -14.68 -7.98 -41.08
CA PRO A 126 -13.39 -7.50 -40.60
C PRO A 126 -12.39 -7.08 -41.70
N ALA A 127 -11.35 -6.33 -41.32
CA ALA A 127 -10.18 -6.09 -42.18
C ALA A 127 -8.85 -6.24 -41.42
N HIS A 128 -7.89 -6.79 -42.15
CA HIS A 128 -6.59 -7.36 -41.80
C HIS A 128 -5.39 -6.37 -41.87
N LEU A 129 -4.25 -6.79 -41.27
CA LEU A 129 -2.83 -6.61 -41.71
C LEU A 129 -2.22 -5.18 -41.58
N ARG A 130 -0.94 -4.87 -41.28
CA ARG A 130 0.45 -5.46 -41.25
C ARG A 130 1.29 -4.58 -40.28
N CYS A 131 2.26 -5.05 -39.48
CA CYS A 131 3.64 -5.51 -39.73
C CYS A 131 4.65 -4.50 -40.34
N GLY A 132 5.80 -4.32 -39.64
CA GLY A 132 7.07 -3.72 -40.09
C GLY A 132 7.34 -2.30 -39.53
N SER A 133 8.53 -1.86 -39.09
CA SER A 133 9.89 -2.40 -39.21
C SER A 133 10.87 -1.65 -38.27
N THR A 134 11.89 -2.38 -37.80
CA THR A 134 13.33 -2.04 -37.71
C THR A 134 13.87 -0.80 -36.96
N VAL A 135 14.91 -1.14 -36.18
CA VAL A 135 15.89 -0.37 -35.41
C VAL A 135 16.89 0.40 -36.28
N SER A 136 17.41 1.53 -35.79
CA SER A 136 18.76 2.01 -36.08
C SER A 136 19.38 2.74 -34.89
N LEU A 137 20.66 2.44 -34.63
CA LEU A 137 21.56 2.96 -33.60
C LEU A 137 22.41 4.12 -34.13
N SER A 138 22.78 5.07 -33.26
CA SER A 138 24.02 5.87 -33.22
C SER A 138 23.79 7.04 -32.23
N SER A 139 24.71 7.59 -31.44
CA SER A 139 26.10 7.31 -31.04
C SER A 139 26.47 8.35 -29.96
N ILE A 140 27.65 8.18 -29.31
CA ILE A 140 28.51 9.22 -28.68
C ILE A 140 28.09 9.81 -27.31
N ALA A 141 28.84 9.52 -26.24
CA ALA A 141 29.87 10.41 -25.69
C ALA A 141 30.38 9.96 -24.30
N SER A 142 31.70 10.10 -24.14
CA SER A 142 32.52 9.81 -22.97
C SER A 142 32.64 11.05 -22.07
N GLY A 143 32.80 10.88 -20.74
CA GLY A 143 33.05 12.00 -19.81
C GLY A 143 33.43 11.52 -18.40
N ARG A 144 34.58 12.01 -17.89
CA ARG A 144 35.34 11.50 -16.73
C ARG A 144 34.91 12.07 -15.37
N MET A 145 35.34 11.32 -14.34
CA MET A 145 35.52 11.63 -12.91
C MET A 145 36.08 13.02 -12.57
N CYS A 146 35.63 13.54 -11.42
CA CYS A 146 36.41 14.41 -10.53
C CYS A 146 36.17 14.00 -9.05
N ASP A 147 37.28 13.75 -8.34
CA ASP A 147 37.41 13.66 -6.88
C ASP A 147 37.52 15.05 -6.26
N VAL A 148 37.02 15.24 -5.02
CA VAL A 148 37.57 16.21 -4.05
C VAL A 148 37.41 15.71 -2.60
N ASN A 149 38.51 15.73 -1.84
CA ASN A 149 38.65 15.40 -0.42
C ASN A 149 38.61 16.64 0.49
N GLY A 150 38.25 16.45 1.78
CA GLY A 150 38.56 17.32 2.94
C GLY A 150 37.39 18.21 3.39
N VAL A 151 37.03 18.36 4.67
CA VAL A 151 37.85 18.83 5.81
C VAL A 151 37.26 18.41 7.17
N LYS A 152 38.14 18.42 8.19
CA LYS A 152 38.09 18.02 9.61
C LYS A 152 37.08 18.73 10.52
N GLY A 153 36.52 17.95 11.47
CA GLY A 153 36.73 18.05 12.93
C GLY A 153 36.08 19.18 13.74
N PHE A 154 35.30 18.82 14.77
CA PHE A 154 35.19 19.59 16.03
C PHE A 154 34.72 18.67 17.18
N GLN A 155 35.44 18.72 18.31
CA GLN A 155 35.04 18.15 19.60
C GLN A 155 34.22 19.18 20.39
N ALA A 156 33.24 18.74 21.17
CA ALA A 156 32.90 19.38 22.44
C ALA A 156 32.14 18.41 23.37
N THR A 157 32.61 18.38 24.60
CA THR A 157 32.02 17.81 25.81
C THR A 157 30.81 18.63 26.28
N GLU A 158 29.78 17.98 26.82
CA GLU A 158 29.08 18.35 28.08
C GLU A 158 27.81 17.49 28.27
N SER A 159 27.53 17.08 29.51
CA SER A 159 26.23 16.53 29.96
C SER A 159 25.40 17.71 30.48
N PRO A 160 24.06 17.78 30.31
CA PRO A 160 23.19 17.28 31.39
C PRO A 160 21.72 16.93 31.03
N SER A 161 21.12 16.07 31.86
CA SER A 161 19.68 15.89 32.02
C SER A 161 18.96 17.22 32.31
N LYS A 162 18.31 17.82 31.30
CA LYS A 162 17.13 18.73 31.34
C LYS A 162 16.94 19.44 29.99
N VAL A 163 16.98 18.71 28.88
CA VAL A 163 16.64 19.22 27.53
C VAL A 163 16.00 18.09 26.73
N VAL A 164 14.77 17.67 27.08
CA VAL A 164 14.07 16.59 26.34
C VAL A 164 12.67 17.03 25.86
N GLN A 165 12.21 18.25 26.16
CA GLN A 165 10.86 18.70 25.77
C GLN A 165 10.80 19.77 24.67
N THR A 166 11.92 20.22 24.10
CA THR A 166 11.91 21.32 23.10
C THR A 166 12.59 20.99 21.77
N ALA A 167 13.08 19.75 21.59
CA ALA A 167 13.68 19.30 20.33
C ALA A 167 12.64 18.73 19.35
N ASP A 168 11.61 18.03 19.87
CA ASP A 168 10.63 17.31 19.05
C ASP A 168 9.62 18.24 18.37
N GLU A 169 9.20 19.33 19.04
CA GLU A 169 8.35 20.36 18.42
C GLU A 169 9.09 21.15 17.33
N LYS A 170 10.41 21.32 17.47
CA LYS A 170 11.25 21.96 16.45
C LYS A 170 11.51 21.05 15.25
N LEU A 171 11.55 19.72 15.45
CA LEU A 171 11.64 18.74 14.36
C LEU A 171 10.37 18.74 13.49
N LEU A 172 9.21 19.00 14.10
CA LEU A 172 7.95 19.20 13.35
C LEU A 172 7.97 20.49 12.50
N ALA A 173 8.71 21.52 12.90
CA ALA A 173 8.73 22.83 12.25
C ALA A 173 9.84 23.03 11.19
N ASN A 174 10.98 22.33 11.27
CA ASN A 174 12.20 22.71 10.52
C ASN A 174 12.56 21.87 9.27
N GLU A 175 11.68 21.01 8.76
CA GLU A 175 11.91 20.31 7.48
C GLU A 175 11.15 20.94 6.30
N ALA A 176 11.07 22.28 6.29
CA ALA A 176 10.84 23.03 5.06
C ALA A 176 12.18 23.66 4.71
N MET A 177 12.87 23.10 3.71
CA MET A 177 13.87 23.71 2.82
C MET A 177 14.89 22.66 2.36
N GLY A 178 14.85 22.30 1.07
CA GLY A 178 15.95 21.66 0.35
C GLY A 178 15.70 20.24 -0.14
N GLY A 179 15.49 20.09 -1.44
CA GLY A 179 15.50 18.79 -2.13
C GLY A 179 14.96 18.89 -3.54
N ASN A 180 15.84 18.75 -4.53
CA ASN A 180 15.58 18.80 -5.97
C ASN A 180 14.33 17.95 -6.33
N SER A 181 13.27 18.58 -6.83
CA SER A 181 12.02 17.88 -7.14
C SER A 181 12.24 16.87 -8.26
N ALA A 182 12.26 15.59 -7.89
CA ALA A 182 12.11 14.49 -8.85
C ALA A 182 10.81 14.70 -9.65
N PRO A 183 10.77 14.32 -10.93
CA PRO A 183 9.59 14.55 -11.76
C PRO A 183 8.38 13.85 -11.14
N CYS A 184 7.26 14.59 -11.06
CA CYS A 184 5.94 14.07 -10.71
C CYS A 184 5.73 12.72 -11.40
N VAL A 185 5.66 11.67 -10.59
CA VAL A 185 5.60 10.30 -11.08
C VAL A 185 4.23 10.08 -11.70
N SER A 186 4.18 9.98 -13.02
CA SER A 186 2.94 9.77 -13.77
C SER A 186 2.29 8.41 -13.44
N ALA A 187 1.01 8.23 -13.74
CA ALA A 187 0.37 6.92 -13.67
C ALA A 187 1.18 5.89 -14.49
N PHE A 188 1.21 4.63 -14.03
CA PHE A 188 1.89 3.56 -14.74
C PHE A 188 1.34 3.41 -16.17
N SER A 189 2.22 3.17 -17.14
CA SER A 189 1.80 2.78 -18.47
C SER A 189 1.14 1.39 -18.43
N PRO A 190 0.23 1.07 -19.38
CA PRO A 190 -0.38 -0.25 -19.47
C PRO A 190 0.64 -1.39 -19.52
N ARG A 191 1.78 -1.18 -20.19
CA ARG A 191 2.85 -2.18 -20.32
C ARG A 191 3.57 -2.45 -19.01
N GLU A 192 3.80 -1.41 -18.20
CA GLU A 192 4.41 -1.57 -16.86
C GLU A 192 3.50 -2.37 -15.94
N LEU A 193 2.20 -2.06 -15.94
CA LEU A 193 1.21 -2.79 -15.14
C LEU A 193 1.07 -4.23 -15.60
N GLU A 194 1.01 -4.48 -16.92
CA GLU A 194 0.93 -5.83 -17.46
C GLU A 194 2.14 -6.67 -17.04
N ARG A 195 3.35 -6.11 -17.14
CA ARG A 195 4.58 -6.76 -16.64
C ARG A 195 4.46 -7.07 -15.15
N TYR A 196 4.10 -6.10 -14.33
CA TYR A 196 3.96 -6.30 -12.89
C TYR A 196 2.94 -7.39 -12.55
N GLN A 197 1.78 -7.38 -13.20
CA GLN A 197 0.71 -8.35 -12.97
C GLN A 197 1.07 -9.77 -13.41
N ARG A 198 1.95 -9.94 -14.40
CA ARG A 198 2.53 -11.26 -14.75
C ARG A 198 3.56 -11.74 -13.74
N LEU A 199 4.40 -10.83 -13.24
CA LEU A 199 5.43 -11.16 -12.25
C LEU A 199 4.82 -11.53 -10.89
N ARG A 200 3.80 -10.77 -10.45
CA ARG A 200 3.17 -10.88 -9.14
C ARG A 200 1.65 -10.95 -9.27
N VAL A 201 1.12 -12.16 -9.25
CA VAL A 201 -0.31 -12.39 -9.48
C VAL A 201 -1.11 -12.23 -8.19
N ARG A 202 -2.02 -11.25 -8.21
CA ARG A 202 -3.00 -10.94 -7.15
C ARG A 202 -4.37 -10.72 -7.74
N VAL A 203 -5.40 -11.26 -7.09
CA VAL A 203 -6.79 -11.13 -7.55
C VAL A 203 -7.72 -10.83 -6.39
N PHE A 204 -8.61 -9.86 -6.58
CA PHE A 204 -9.79 -9.70 -5.73
C PHE A 204 -10.87 -10.66 -6.19
N VAL A 205 -11.36 -11.49 -5.28
CA VAL A 205 -12.25 -12.62 -5.60
C VAL A 205 -13.68 -12.41 -5.10
N GLY A 206 -13.95 -11.28 -4.46
CA GLY A 206 -15.23 -10.96 -3.85
C GLY A 206 -15.03 -10.44 -2.43
N ARG A 207 -15.93 -10.84 -1.53
CA ARG A 207 -15.97 -10.35 -0.14
C ARG A 207 -16.10 -11.47 0.86
N ASP A 208 -15.60 -11.22 2.06
CA ASP A 208 -15.81 -12.09 3.20
C ASP A 208 -17.21 -11.88 3.80
N GLN A 209 -17.57 -12.69 4.79
CA GLN A 209 -18.87 -12.63 5.46
C GLN A 209 -19.13 -11.29 6.18
N SER A 210 -18.07 -10.55 6.52
CA SER A 210 -18.15 -9.20 7.09
C SER A 210 -18.31 -8.11 6.02
N GLY A 211 -18.14 -8.44 4.74
CA GLY A 211 -18.20 -7.54 3.61
C GLY A 211 -16.85 -6.96 3.19
N GLN A 212 -15.74 -7.39 3.79
CA GLN A 212 -14.40 -6.91 3.46
C GLN A 212 -13.94 -7.52 2.14
N PRO A 213 -13.26 -6.76 1.25
CA PRO A 213 -12.66 -7.33 0.05
C PRO A 213 -11.71 -8.48 0.38
N VAL A 214 -11.78 -9.55 -0.40
CA VAL A 214 -10.89 -10.71 -0.27
C VAL A 214 -9.90 -10.72 -1.42
N MET A 215 -8.61 -10.80 -1.09
CA MET A 215 -7.55 -10.92 -2.07
C MET A 215 -6.80 -12.24 -1.93
N PHE A 216 -6.55 -12.89 -3.07
CA PHE A 216 -5.64 -14.03 -3.18
C PHE A 216 -4.35 -13.63 -3.89
N GLU A 217 -3.21 -14.15 -3.44
CA GLU A 217 -1.89 -13.95 -4.06
C GLU A 217 -1.15 -15.29 -4.21
N ARG A 218 -0.48 -15.48 -5.36
CA ARG A 218 0.48 -16.56 -5.57
C ARG A 218 1.85 -16.18 -4.98
N LEU A 219 1.91 -16.07 -3.66
CA LEU A 219 3.06 -15.53 -2.95
C LEU A 219 4.29 -16.42 -3.10
N GLY A 220 4.13 -17.73 -2.95
CA GLY A 220 5.22 -18.69 -3.04
C GLY A 220 5.81 -18.80 -4.46
N GLU A 221 4.98 -18.66 -5.50
CA GLU A 221 5.44 -18.61 -6.89
C GLU A 221 6.24 -17.33 -7.15
N TYR A 222 5.73 -16.16 -6.73
CA TYR A 222 6.44 -14.88 -6.84
C TYR A 222 7.82 -14.89 -6.18
N LEU A 223 7.92 -15.48 -4.99
CA LEU A 223 9.19 -15.63 -4.27
C LEU A 223 10.08 -16.73 -4.89
N GLY A 224 9.45 -17.82 -5.37
CA GLY A 224 10.09 -19.03 -5.87
C GLY A 224 10.69 -18.91 -7.27
N SER A 225 10.06 -18.13 -8.16
CA SER A 225 10.48 -17.92 -9.55
C SER A 225 11.67 -16.97 -9.70
N GLY A 226 11.95 -16.17 -8.67
CA GLY A 226 12.94 -15.09 -8.74
C GLY A 226 12.36 -13.78 -9.27
N ASN A 227 11.05 -13.70 -9.53
CA ASN A 227 10.37 -12.48 -9.99
C ASN A 227 10.56 -11.31 -9.04
N CYS A 228 10.67 -11.58 -7.73
CA CYS A 228 10.99 -10.55 -6.74
C CYS A 228 12.32 -9.83 -6.98
N SER A 229 13.27 -10.43 -7.69
CA SER A 229 14.58 -9.83 -8.01
C SER A 229 14.60 -9.14 -9.38
N LEU A 230 13.50 -9.16 -10.13
CA LEU A 230 13.38 -8.50 -11.44
C LEU A 230 12.93 -7.03 -11.34
N MET A 231 12.66 -6.54 -10.13
CA MET A 231 12.27 -5.16 -9.85
C MET A 231 13.25 -4.54 -8.85
N THR A 232 13.49 -3.24 -8.97
CA THR A 232 14.19 -2.51 -7.89
C THR A 232 13.27 -2.34 -6.68
N ASP A 233 13.84 -1.98 -5.53
CA ASP A 233 13.03 -1.70 -4.33
C ASP A 233 12.05 -0.55 -4.57
N GLU A 234 12.47 0.49 -5.30
CA GLU A 234 11.63 1.64 -5.66
C GLU A 234 10.48 1.23 -6.57
N GLU A 235 10.75 0.43 -7.61
CA GLU A 235 9.70 -0.10 -8.49
C GLU A 235 8.70 -0.97 -7.70
N ALA A 236 9.21 -1.87 -6.84
CA ALA A 236 8.38 -2.74 -6.04
C ALA A 236 7.49 -1.97 -5.05
N ILE A 237 8.04 -0.94 -4.40
CA ILE A 237 7.27 -0.05 -3.51
C ILE A 237 6.17 0.66 -4.31
N ARG A 238 6.50 1.23 -5.47
CA ARG A 238 5.52 1.98 -6.27
C ARG A 238 4.39 1.10 -6.79
N PHE A 239 4.69 -0.11 -7.28
CA PHE A 239 3.65 -1.07 -7.69
C PHE A 239 2.79 -1.52 -6.51
N TYR A 240 3.40 -1.70 -5.34
CA TYR A 240 2.64 -2.05 -4.15
C TYR A 240 1.74 -0.90 -3.69
N VAL A 241 2.19 0.35 -3.79
CA VAL A 241 1.36 1.53 -3.54
C VAL A 241 0.16 1.55 -4.50
N TRP A 242 0.37 1.25 -5.78
CA TRP A 242 -0.73 1.10 -6.73
C TRP A 242 -1.73 0.01 -6.31
N ASP A 243 -1.24 -1.15 -5.85
CA ASP A 243 -2.12 -2.18 -5.28
C ASP A 243 -2.90 -1.64 -4.08
N LEU A 244 -2.25 -0.97 -3.12
CA LEU A 244 -2.91 -0.42 -1.93
C LEU A 244 -3.98 0.62 -2.27
N GLU A 245 -3.75 1.49 -3.25
CA GLU A 245 -4.78 2.41 -3.72
C GLU A 245 -5.96 1.66 -4.36
N ARG A 246 -5.74 0.51 -5.01
CA ARG A 246 -6.83 -0.39 -5.42
C ARG A 246 -7.57 -0.99 -4.23
N HIS A 247 -6.89 -1.31 -3.13
CA HIS A 247 -7.59 -1.78 -1.91
C HIS A 247 -8.55 -0.71 -1.39
N PHE A 248 -8.13 0.57 -1.37
CA PHE A 248 -9.03 1.67 -0.99
C PHE A 248 -10.25 1.79 -1.90
N THR A 249 -10.06 1.60 -3.20
CA THR A 249 -11.17 1.48 -4.15
C THR A 249 -12.14 0.36 -3.77
N GLU A 250 -11.63 -0.86 -3.57
CA GLU A 250 -12.46 -2.03 -3.26
C GLU A 250 -13.21 -1.87 -1.94
N MET A 251 -12.55 -1.30 -0.92
CA MET A 251 -13.15 -1.00 0.38
C MET A 251 -14.25 0.06 0.28
N ARG A 252 -14.07 1.08 -0.58
CA ARG A 252 -15.09 2.09 -0.85
C ARG A 252 -16.30 1.44 -1.52
N GLU A 253 -16.09 0.66 -2.57
CA GLU A 253 -17.16 -0.02 -3.30
C GLU A 253 -17.89 -1.03 -2.40
N ALA A 254 -17.17 -1.73 -1.52
CA ALA A 254 -17.75 -2.59 -0.50
C ALA A 254 -18.62 -1.82 0.50
N SER A 255 -18.15 -0.68 0.99
CA SER A 255 -18.93 0.17 1.91
C SER A 255 -20.18 0.71 1.24
N MET A 256 -20.07 1.16 -0.01
CA MET A 256 -21.20 1.65 -0.81
C MET A 256 -22.29 0.59 -0.97
N MET A 257 -21.92 -0.65 -1.32
CA MET A 257 -22.88 -1.72 -1.56
C MET A 257 -23.51 -2.28 -0.28
N THR A 258 -22.75 -2.34 0.81
CA THR A 258 -23.21 -2.98 2.05
C THR A 258 -23.83 -2.01 3.05
N GLY A 259 -23.62 -0.70 2.89
CA GLY A 259 -23.97 0.30 3.88
C GLY A 259 -23.16 0.17 5.18
N LYS A 260 -22.08 -0.60 5.18
CA LYS A 260 -21.22 -0.83 6.35
C LYS A 260 -19.91 -0.05 6.21
N LEU A 261 -19.29 0.28 7.33
CA LEU A 261 -17.95 0.83 7.37
C LEU A 261 -16.94 -0.29 7.05
N ILE A 262 -16.48 -0.35 5.80
CA ILE A 262 -15.42 -1.28 5.37
C ILE A 262 -14.11 -0.53 5.26
N GLN A 263 -13.16 -0.88 6.12
CA GLN A 263 -11.88 -0.18 6.26
C GLN A 263 -10.66 -1.10 6.24
N ARG A 264 -10.85 -2.41 6.07
CA ARG A 264 -9.77 -3.39 5.97
C ARG A 264 -10.10 -4.41 4.88
N HIS A 265 -9.11 -5.21 4.51
CA HIS A 265 -9.26 -6.33 3.60
C HIS A 265 -8.80 -7.63 4.26
N THR A 266 -9.21 -8.74 3.66
CA THR A 266 -8.78 -10.09 4.06
C THR A 266 -7.83 -10.62 2.98
N TYR A 267 -6.66 -11.09 3.40
CA TYR A 267 -5.59 -11.54 2.51
C TYR A 267 -5.34 -13.05 2.64
N PHE A 268 -5.24 -13.73 1.50
CA PHE A 268 -4.88 -15.13 1.37
C PHE A 268 -3.64 -15.28 0.47
N GLY A 269 -2.55 -15.82 1.01
CA GLY A 269 -1.31 -16.05 0.28
C GLY A 269 -1.04 -17.54 0.10
N ASP A 270 -1.02 -18.03 -1.13
CA ASP A 270 -0.55 -19.38 -1.42
C ASP A 270 0.99 -19.40 -1.37
N ALA A 271 1.56 -20.18 -0.46
CA ALA A 271 3.01 -20.34 -0.32
C ALA A 271 3.59 -21.47 -1.19
N SER A 272 2.79 -22.11 -2.04
CA SER A 272 3.26 -23.08 -3.04
C SER A 272 4.36 -22.46 -3.91
N GLY A 273 5.46 -23.18 -4.11
CA GLY A 273 6.63 -22.69 -4.85
C GLY A 273 7.74 -22.07 -3.99
N ILE A 274 7.46 -21.69 -2.73
CA ILE A 274 8.48 -21.06 -1.86
C ILE A 274 9.68 -22.00 -1.58
N MET A 275 9.46 -23.31 -1.62
CA MET A 275 10.52 -24.30 -1.41
C MET A 275 11.63 -24.18 -2.48
N THR A 276 11.30 -23.76 -3.69
CA THR A 276 12.29 -23.54 -4.76
C THR A 276 13.29 -22.46 -4.34
N ALA A 277 12.82 -21.34 -3.80
CA ALA A 277 13.67 -20.26 -3.28
C ALA A 277 14.51 -20.68 -2.07
N ILE A 278 13.99 -21.59 -1.24
CA ILE A 278 14.73 -22.12 -0.09
C ILE A 278 15.85 -23.05 -0.55
N MET A 279 15.55 -24.00 -1.44
CA MET A 279 16.51 -25.00 -1.92
C MET A 279 17.64 -24.38 -2.76
N ASN A 280 17.34 -23.42 -3.61
CA ASN A 280 18.35 -22.71 -4.40
C ASN A 280 19.05 -21.58 -3.61
N ARG A 281 18.73 -21.41 -2.32
CA ARG A 281 19.24 -20.37 -1.42
C ARG A 281 18.98 -18.92 -1.87
N SER A 282 18.09 -18.69 -2.85
CA SER A 282 17.72 -17.35 -3.31
C SER A 282 16.91 -16.60 -2.27
N ILE A 283 16.24 -17.31 -1.34
CA ILE A 283 15.43 -16.72 -0.27
C ILE A 283 16.20 -15.66 0.53
N TRP A 284 17.51 -15.85 0.75
CA TRP A 284 18.35 -14.90 1.47
C TRP A 284 18.59 -13.57 0.75
N LYS A 285 18.48 -13.57 -0.59
CA LYS A 285 18.51 -12.35 -1.40
C LYS A 285 17.16 -11.65 -1.41
N VAL A 286 16.07 -12.41 -1.29
CA VAL A 286 14.70 -11.91 -1.34
C VAL A 286 14.28 -11.26 -0.01
N ILE A 287 14.74 -11.78 1.13
CA ILE A 287 14.39 -11.26 2.46
C ILE A 287 14.66 -9.75 2.62
N PRO A 288 15.85 -9.22 2.27
CA PRO A 288 16.10 -7.78 2.36
C PRO A 288 15.10 -6.95 1.54
N HIS A 289 14.86 -7.32 0.27
CA HIS A 289 13.89 -6.64 -0.60
C HIS A 289 12.48 -6.63 0.00
N LEU A 290 12.02 -7.80 0.48
CA LEU A 290 10.72 -7.92 1.13
C LEU A 290 10.65 -7.08 2.41
N LYS A 291 11.73 -7.02 3.19
CA LYS A 291 11.80 -6.21 4.41
C LYS A 291 11.70 -4.71 4.10
N THR A 292 12.42 -4.24 3.08
CA THR A 292 12.34 -2.85 2.62
C THR A 292 10.91 -2.52 2.20
N LEU A 293 10.29 -3.39 1.40
CA LEU A 293 8.91 -3.23 0.96
C LEU A 293 7.91 -3.18 2.13
N VAL A 294 7.94 -4.17 3.02
CA VAL A 294 7.03 -4.24 4.18
C VAL A 294 7.18 -3.01 5.06
N LYS A 295 8.42 -2.58 5.35
CA LYS A 295 8.67 -1.39 6.17
C LYS A 295 8.10 -0.13 5.53
N ALA A 296 8.33 0.07 4.23
CA ALA A 296 7.80 1.22 3.50
C ALA A 296 6.26 1.24 3.49
N VAL A 297 5.64 0.06 3.40
CA VAL A 297 4.19 -0.09 3.44
C VAL A 297 3.63 0.18 4.84
N GLU A 298 4.19 -0.42 5.88
CA GLU A 298 3.72 -0.22 7.27
C GLU A 298 3.87 1.24 7.72
N GLU A 299 4.89 1.94 7.22
CA GLU A 299 5.10 3.36 7.49
C GLU A 299 3.98 4.24 6.91
N HIS A 300 3.59 4.00 5.66
CA HIS A 300 2.67 4.89 4.93
C HIS A 300 1.21 4.40 4.88
N TYR A 301 0.96 3.11 5.09
CA TYR A 301 -0.34 2.45 4.98
C TYR A 301 -0.60 1.52 6.17
N PRO A 302 -0.66 2.06 7.38
CA PRO A 302 -0.88 1.24 8.56
C PRO A 302 -2.28 0.63 8.58
N GLU A 303 -2.41 -0.51 9.28
CA GLU A 303 -3.69 -1.10 9.66
C GLU A 303 -4.67 -1.45 8.52
N MET A 304 -4.13 -1.86 7.35
CA MET A 304 -4.93 -2.19 6.16
C MET A 304 -5.54 -3.60 6.14
N ALA A 305 -4.88 -4.60 6.73
CA ALA A 305 -5.32 -6.01 6.68
C ALA A 305 -6.02 -6.41 7.98
N ASP A 306 -7.19 -7.04 7.90
CA ASP A 306 -7.91 -7.64 9.03
C ASP A 306 -7.37 -9.04 9.37
N LYS A 307 -7.18 -9.87 8.34
CA LYS A 307 -6.68 -11.24 8.46
C LYS A 307 -5.69 -11.52 7.34
N ILE A 308 -4.64 -12.28 7.66
CA ILE A 308 -3.65 -12.75 6.71
C ILE A 308 -3.55 -14.27 6.88
N VAL A 309 -3.98 -15.03 5.87
CA VAL A 309 -3.92 -16.50 5.90
C VAL A 309 -2.92 -16.97 4.86
N LEU A 310 -1.80 -17.53 5.30
CA LEU A 310 -0.82 -18.17 4.43
C LEU A 310 -1.04 -19.68 4.45
N PHE A 311 -1.23 -20.28 3.28
CA PHE A 311 -1.53 -21.70 3.13
C PHE A 311 -0.55 -22.39 2.18
N ASN A 312 -0.56 -23.73 2.14
CA ASN A 312 0.49 -24.53 1.49
C ASN A 312 1.91 -24.20 1.97
N VAL A 313 2.04 -23.76 3.23
CA VAL A 313 3.32 -23.36 3.81
C VAL A 313 4.12 -24.62 4.16
N PRO A 314 5.30 -24.87 3.55
CA PRO A 314 6.08 -26.06 3.88
C PRO A 314 6.43 -26.11 5.37
N ARG A 315 6.41 -27.29 5.99
CA ARG A 315 6.76 -27.45 7.42
C ARG A 315 8.16 -26.93 7.77
N VAL A 316 9.10 -27.00 6.83
CA VAL A 316 10.42 -26.38 6.99
C VAL A 316 10.33 -24.85 6.93
N ALA A 317 9.45 -24.31 6.08
CA ALA A 317 9.20 -22.88 5.99
C ALA A 317 8.48 -22.31 7.23
N SER A 318 7.74 -23.10 8.02
CA SER A 318 7.19 -22.61 9.31
C SER A 318 8.28 -22.29 10.33
N LEU A 319 9.44 -22.96 10.28
CA LEU A 319 10.60 -22.59 11.07
C LEU A 319 11.20 -21.26 10.58
N PHE A 320 11.23 -21.05 9.27
CA PHE A 320 11.64 -19.80 8.66
C PHE A 320 10.67 -18.64 8.98
N TYR A 321 9.36 -18.89 9.03
CA TYR A 321 8.40 -17.89 9.49
C TYR A 321 8.67 -17.43 10.92
N ARG A 322 9.14 -18.30 11.82
CA ARG A 322 9.55 -17.87 13.18
C ARG A 322 10.70 -16.85 13.12
N ALA A 323 11.58 -16.93 12.12
CA ALA A 323 12.62 -15.93 11.87
C ALA A 323 12.04 -14.66 11.21
N VAL A 324 11.15 -14.80 10.22
CA VAL A 324 10.51 -13.66 9.55
C VAL A 324 9.62 -12.85 10.50
N ARG A 325 8.95 -13.51 11.45
CA ARG A 325 8.10 -12.89 12.47
C ARG A 325 8.85 -11.83 13.28
N ALA A 326 10.16 -12.00 13.50
CA ALA A 326 10.98 -11.02 14.21
C ALA A 326 11.11 -9.68 13.48
N PHE A 327 10.77 -9.62 12.20
CA PHE A 327 10.86 -8.41 11.38
C PHE A 327 9.52 -7.77 11.06
N LEU A 328 8.41 -8.43 11.39
CA LEU A 328 7.06 -7.89 11.19
C LEU A 328 6.68 -7.02 12.40
N ASP A 329 5.90 -5.96 12.18
CA ASP A 329 5.26 -5.28 13.31
C ASP A 329 4.43 -6.30 14.11
N PRO A 330 4.45 -6.25 15.47
CA PRO A 330 3.74 -7.21 16.31
C PRO A 330 2.26 -7.37 15.94
N VAL A 331 1.59 -6.27 15.57
CA VAL A 331 0.17 -6.26 15.21
C VAL A 331 -0.03 -6.97 13.87
N THR A 332 0.87 -6.81 12.91
CA THR A 332 0.86 -7.57 11.65
C THR A 332 1.12 -9.06 11.92
N ALA A 333 2.11 -9.38 12.75
CA ALA A 333 2.48 -10.76 13.08
C ALA A 333 1.34 -11.54 13.77
N GLU A 334 0.50 -10.88 14.57
CA GLU A 334 -0.66 -11.47 15.22
C GLU A 334 -1.81 -11.80 14.26
N LYS A 335 -1.89 -11.11 13.11
CA LYS A 335 -2.92 -11.34 12.09
C LYS A 335 -2.62 -12.52 11.16
N ILE A 336 -1.40 -13.05 11.20
CA ILE A 336 -0.93 -14.09 10.27
C ILE A 336 -1.22 -15.48 10.82
N GLU A 337 -2.02 -16.24 10.08
CA GLU A 337 -2.24 -17.67 10.29
C GLU A 337 -1.48 -18.48 9.24
N LEU A 338 -0.79 -19.55 9.66
CA LEU A 338 -0.05 -20.44 8.75
C LEU A 338 -0.71 -21.81 8.66
N HIS A 339 -0.86 -22.32 7.44
CA HIS A 339 -1.41 -23.65 7.17
C HIS A 339 -0.51 -24.44 6.21
N PRO A 340 -0.23 -25.72 6.50
CA PRO A 340 0.62 -26.55 5.65
C PRO A 340 -0.02 -27.00 4.33
N GLY A 341 -1.35 -26.89 4.22
CA GLY A 341 -2.13 -27.17 3.02
C GLY A 341 -3.30 -26.19 2.94
N ILE A 342 -4.20 -26.38 1.99
CA ILE A 342 -5.41 -25.55 1.81
C ILE A 342 -6.39 -25.79 2.98
N PRO A 343 -6.68 -24.80 3.85
CA PRO A 343 -7.59 -24.95 4.97
C PRO A 343 -9.03 -24.61 4.55
N LEU A 344 -9.63 -25.38 3.63
CA LEU A 344 -10.94 -25.06 3.03
C LEU A 344 -12.05 -24.79 4.06
N SER A 345 -12.14 -25.60 5.11
CA SER A 345 -13.14 -25.40 6.19
C SER A 345 -12.96 -24.09 6.96
N LYS A 346 -11.75 -23.51 6.97
CA LYS A 346 -11.50 -22.16 7.50
C LYS A 346 -11.92 -21.11 6.48
N PHE A 347 -11.61 -21.31 5.19
CA PHE A 347 -12.02 -20.40 4.12
C PHE A 347 -13.54 -20.21 4.13
N GLU A 348 -14.31 -21.30 4.19
CA GLU A 348 -15.78 -21.27 4.22
C GLU A 348 -16.36 -20.57 5.47
N LYS A 349 -15.62 -20.55 6.59
CA LYS A 349 -15.99 -19.78 7.79
C LYS A 349 -15.72 -18.28 7.64
N ILE A 350 -14.84 -17.88 6.72
CA ILE A 350 -14.47 -16.49 6.50
C ILE A 350 -15.26 -15.91 5.34
N MET A 351 -15.43 -16.64 4.24
CA MET A 351 -16.02 -16.17 2.99
C MET A 351 -16.96 -17.22 2.38
N PRO A 352 -17.95 -16.80 1.55
CA PRO A 352 -18.78 -17.73 0.80
C PRO A 352 -17.94 -18.57 -0.17
N ILE A 353 -18.38 -19.79 -0.46
CA ILE A 353 -17.66 -20.72 -1.36
C ILE A 353 -17.54 -20.17 -2.79
N GLU A 354 -18.47 -19.29 -3.19
CA GLU A 354 -18.47 -18.56 -4.46
C GLU A 354 -17.35 -17.53 -4.57
N ALA A 355 -16.77 -17.08 -3.44
CA ALA A 355 -15.60 -16.22 -3.43
C ALA A 355 -14.28 -17.01 -3.49
N ILE A 356 -14.28 -18.30 -3.15
CA ILE A 356 -13.07 -19.13 -3.12
C ILE A 356 -12.73 -19.60 -4.55
N PRO A 357 -11.49 -19.37 -5.05
CA PRO A 357 -11.04 -19.92 -6.33
C PRO A 357 -11.24 -21.44 -6.46
N VAL A 358 -11.64 -21.90 -7.65
CA VAL A 358 -11.84 -23.33 -7.93
C VAL A 358 -10.62 -24.19 -7.61
N GLU A 359 -9.41 -23.70 -7.87
CA GLU A 359 -8.15 -24.40 -7.56
C GLU A 359 -7.90 -24.59 -6.06
N TYR A 360 -8.58 -23.81 -5.22
CA TYR A 360 -8.53 -23.95 -3.75
C TYR A 360 -9.77 -24.62 -3.17
N GLY A 361 -10.56 -25.31 -4.00
CA GLY A 361 -11.73 -26.09 -3.60
C GLY A 361 -13.03 -25.31 -3.53
N GLY A 362 -13.05 -24.08 -4.07
CA GLY A 362 -14.24 -23.24 -4.14
C GLY A 362 -15.05 -23.35 -5.43
N LYS A 363 -15.85 -22.33 -5.71
CA LYS A 363 -16.68 -22.22 -6.93
C LYS A 363 -16.38 -20.98 -7.78
N ASN A 364 -15.43 -20.14 -7.38
CA ASN A 364 -15.08 -18.94 -8.13
C ASN A 364 -14.28 -19.29 -9.38
N THR A 365 -14.83 -19.00 -10.56
CA THR A 365 -14.21 -19.25 -11.87
C THR A 365 -13.38 -18.06 -12.38
N LEU A 366 -13.13 -17.05 -11.54
CA LEU A 366 -12.24 -15.94 -11.88
C LEU A 366 -10.87 -16.49 -12.32
N HIS A 367 -10.37 -15.97 -13.44
CA HIS A 367 -9.07 -16.37 -13.97
C HIS A 367 -7.95 -15.95 -13.00
N PHE A 368 -7.24 -16.93 -12.44
CA PHE A 368 -6.11 -16.74 -11.55
C PHE A 368 -4.84 -17.37 -12.15
N PRO A 369 -4.13 -16.67 -13.05
CA PRO A 369 -3.02 -17.25 -13.81
C PRO A 369 -1.82 -17.59 -12.93
N PRO A 370 -0.96 -18.55 -13.32
CA PRO A 370 0.36 -18.73 -12.69
C PRO A 370 1.26 -17.51 -12.92
N THR A 371 2.30 -17.35 -12.10
CA THR A 371 3.32 -16.31 -12.37
C THR A 371 4.17 -16.66 -13.59
N GLU A 372 4.72 -15.64 -14.27
CA GLU A 372 5.74 -15.81 -15.33
C GLU A 372 7.02 -16.50 -14.84
#